data_AF-A0A970CZL3-F1
#
_entry.id   AF-A0A970CZL3-F1
#
_cell.length_a   1.000
_cell.length_b   1.000
_cell.length_c   1.000
_cell.angle_alpha   90.00
_cell.angle_beta   90.00
_cell.angle_gamma   90.00
#
_symmetry.space_group_name_H-M   'P 1'
#
loop_
_entity.id
_entity.type
_entity.pdbx_description
1 polymer ?
#
loop_
_entity_poly.entity_id
_entity_poly.type
_entity_poly.pdbx_seq_one_letter_code
_entity_poly.pdbx_strand_id
1 'polypeptide(L)'
;LHQYSIEELAHKAGLNPAHLGKIERGERNFTIQSLDKIVKALEISYVDLFDFEKEATPVENPIISKTLSYLSTLTAKEQEHIYKTVQMLSNKK
;
A
#
# COMPACT_ATOMS: atom_id res chain seq x y z
N LEU A 1 -2.93 -1.61 4.27
CA LEU A 1 -2.38 -0.51 5.10
C LEU A 1 -3.46 -0.11 6.09
N HIS A 2 -3.20 -0.24 7.39
CA HIS A 2 -4.12 0.24 8.43
C HIS A 2 -4.24 1.77 8.30
N GLN A 3 -5.47 2.29 8.22
CA GLN A 3 -5.71 3.74 8.22
C GLN A 3 -5.83 4.20 9.67
N TYR A 4 -4.76 4.81 10.19
CA TYR A 4 -4.77 5.53 11.46
C TYR A 4 -5.05 7.01 11.21
N SER A 5 -5.84 7.64 12.08
CA SER A 5 -5.80 9.09 12.24
C SER A 5 -4.44 9.55 12.79
N ILE A 6 -4.12 10.84 12.66
CA ILE A 6 -2.87 11.40 13.18
C ILE A 6 -2.80 11.28 14.70
N GLU A 7 -3.95 11.45 15.36
CA GLU A 7 -4.11 11.31 16.79
C GLU A 7 -3.80 9.88 17.25
N GLU A 8 -4.36 8.87 16.57
CA GLU A 8 -4.14 7.46 16.88
C GLU A 8 -2.68 7.05 16.65
N LEU A 9 -2.10 7.43 15.51
CA LEU A 9 -0.72 7.10 15.18
C LEU A 9 0.26 7.80 16.12
N ALA A 10 0.03 9.07 16.47
CA ALA A 10 0.86 9.80 17.41
C ALA A 10 0.81 9.19 18.80
N HIS A 11 -0.38 8.79 19.27
CA HIS A 11 -0.52 8.09 20.53
C HIS A 11 0.26 6.77 20.53
N LYS A 12 0.11 5.95 19.47
CA LYS A 12 0.82 4.66 19.32
C LYS A 12 2.35 4.84 19.23
N ALA A 13 2.81 5.91 18.58
CA ALA A 13 4.23 6.25 18.45
C ALA A 13 4.82 6.96 19.70
N GLY A 14 4.00 7.35 20.68
CA GLY A 14 4.45 8.17 21.80
C GLY A 14 5.00 9.53 21.35
N LEU A 15 4.30 10.16 20.40
CA LEU A 15 4.62 11.47 19.83
C LEU A 15 3.47 12.46 20.08
N ASN A 16 3.76 13.75 20.01
CA ASN A 16 2.72 14.77 20.02
C ASN A 16 1.99 14.79 18.66
N PRO A 17 0.64 14.76 18.61
CA PRO A 17 -0.12 14.77 17.36
C PRO A 17 0.21 15.94 16.43
N ALA A 18 0.36 17.16 16.98
CA ALA A 18 0.72 18.33 16.18
C ALA A 18 2.14 18.24 15.63
N HIS A 19 3.06 17.58 16.33
CA HIS A 19 4.41 17.32 15.81
C HIS A 19 4.38 16.29 14.69
N LEU A 20 3.65 15.17 14.86
CA LEU A 20 3.50 14.15 13.83
C LEU A 20 2.83 14.70 12.57
N GLY A 21 1.76 15.49 12.71
CA GLY A 21 1.10 16.11 11.56
C GLY A 21 2.01 17.09 10.82
N LYS A 22 2.92 17.81 11.50
CA LYS A 22 3.92 18.65 10.84
C LYS A 22 4.96 17.83 10.07
N ILE A 23 5.31 16.63 10.56
CA ILE A 23 6.19 15.70 9.84
C ILE A 23 5.49 15.17 8.58
N GLU A 24 4.24 14.72 8.70
CA GLU A 24 3.46 14.17 7.58
C GLU A 24 3.33 15.18 6.43
N ARG A 25 3.05 16.44 6.74
CA ARG A 25 2.95 17.51 5.73
C ARG A 25 4.30 18.04 5.23
N GLY A 26 5.42 17.55 5.75
CA GLY A 26 6.77 18.02 5.38
C GLY A 26 7.14 19.41 5.92
N GLU A 27 6.40 19.95 6.90
CA GLU A 27 6.67 21.26 7.53
C GLU A 27 7.79 21.19 8.58
N ARG A 28 8.12 19.98 9.04
CA ARG A 28 9.21 19.69 9.97
C ARG A 28 9.91 18.38 9.60
N ASN A 29 11.23 18.40 9.69
CA ASN A 29 12.03 17.18 9.57
C ASN A 29 11.86 16.32 10.83
N PHE A 30 11.83 15.01 10.63
CA PHE A 30 11.92 14.04 11.72
C PHE A 30 13.38 13.83 12.15
N THR A 31 13.58 13.40 13.40
CA THR A 31 14.85 12.78 13.82
C THR A 31 14.80 11.29 13.53
N ILE A 32 15.95 10.61 13.57
CA ILE A 32 16.02 9.15 13.44
C ILE A 32 15.18 8.46 14.53
N GLN A 33 15.17 9.01 15.75
CA GLN A 33 14.38 8.48 16.86
C GLN A 33 12.88 8.64 16.62
N SER A 34 12.44 9.78 16.08
CA SER A 34 11.02 9.98 15.73
C SER A 34 10.60 9.07 14.58
N LEU A 35 11.47 8.88 13.58
CA LEU A 35 11.22 7.96 12.47
C LEU A 35 11.03 6.51 12.97
N ASP A 36 11.93 6.03 13.83
CA ASP A 36 11.86 4.68 14.40
C ASP A 36 10.54 4.43 15.17
N LYS A 37 10.10 5.43 15.94
CA LYS A 37 8.81 5.38 16.63
C LYS A 37 7.63 5.27 15.67
N ILE A 38 7.65 6.05 14.58
CA ILE A 38 6.58 6.05 13.57
C ILE A 38 6.54 4.69 12.84
N VAL A 39 7.69 4.18 12.40
CA VAL A 39 7.81 2.88 11.70
C VAL A 39 7.29 1.74 12.58
N LYS A 40 7.70 1.68 13.85
CA LYS A 40 7.22 0.69 14.81
C LYS A 40 5.72 0.80 15.07
N ALA A 41 5.19 2.02 15.18
CA ALA A 41 3.76 2.24 15.37
C ALA A 41 2.94 1.82 14.14
N LEU A 42 3.47 2.01 12.92
CA LEU A 42 2.85 1.56 11.68
C LEU A 42 2.97 0.05 11.44
N GLU A 43 3.81 -0.65 12.22
CA GLU A 43 4.07 -2.09 12.07
C GLU A 43 4.59 -2.47 10.68
N ILE A 44 5.42 -1.60 10.10
CA ILE A 44 6.09 -1.81 8.81
C ILE A 44 7.60 -1.92 9.00
N SER A 45 8.30 -2.42 7.97
CA SER A 45 9.76 -2.35 7.95
C SER A 45 10.25 -1.02 7.38
N TYR A 46 11.53 -0.68 7.63
CA TYR A 46 12.17 0.46 6.95
C TYR A 46 12.23 0.26 5.43
N VAL A 47 12.35 -1.00 4.97
CA VAL A 47 12.34 -1.31 3.54
C VAL A 47 10.99 -0.89 2.95
N ASP A 48 9.87 -1.26 3.60
CA ASP A 48 8.54 -0.85 3.15
C ASP A 48 8.33 0.67 3.17
N LEU A 49 8.90 1.36 4.17
CA LEU A 49 8.81 2.83 4.27
C LEU A 49 9.53 3.53 3.10
N PHE A 50 10.69 3.01 2.69
CA PHE A 50 11.55 3.60 1.65
C PHE A 50 11.35 2.96 0.27
N ASP A 51 10.37 2.07 0.12
CA ASP A 51 10.02 1.45 -1.16
C ASP A 51 9.14 2.40 -1.99
N PHE A 52 9.77 3.47 -2.49
CA PHE A 52 9.11 4.53 -3.28
C PHE A 52 8.74 4.10 -4.71
N GLU A 53 9.33 3.01 -5.20
CA GLU A 53 9.07 2.43 -6.52
C GLU A 53 7.88 1.46 -6.51
N LYS A 54 7.39 1.10 -5.32
CA LYS A 54 6.12 0.41 -5.18
C LYS A 54 5.02 1.40 -5.55
N GLU A 55 4.49 1.29 -6.77
CA GLU A 55 3.18 1.85 -7.06
C GLU A 55 2.25 1.38 -5.94
N ALA A 56 1.58 2.32 -5.26
CA ALA A 56 0.59 1.99 -4.25
C ALA A 56 -0.43 1.08 -4.93
N THR A 57 -0.29 -0.24 -4.75
CA THR A 57 -1.16 -1.21 -5.39
C THR A 57 -2.57 -0.82 -4.95
N PRO A 58 -3.47 -0.42 -5.88
CA PRO A 58 -4.81 -0.04 -5.52
C PRO A 58 -5.37 -1.21 -4.74
N VAL A 59 -5.74 -0.96 -3.47
CA VAL A 59 -6.44 -1.84 -2.52
C VAL A 59 -6.54 -3.27 -3.04
N GLU A 60 -5.77 -4.21 -2.48
CA GLU A 60 -5.84 -5.65 -2.81
C GLU A 60 -7.29 -6.04 -3.13
N ASN A 61 -7.63 -6.06 -4.42
CA ASN A 61 -8.98 -6.39 -4.82
C ASN A 61 -9.03 -7.91 -4.72
N PRO A 62 -9.80 -8.49 -3.78
CA PRO A 62 -9.75 -9.92 -3.55
C PRO A 62 -10.14 -10.72 -4.80
N ILE A 63 -10.99 -10.13 -5.65
CA ILE A 63 -11.40 -10.72 -6.93
C ILE A 63 -10.23 -10.72 -7.91
N ILE A 64 -9.49 -9.61 -8.05
CA ILE A 64 -8.31 -9.57 -8.94
C ILE A 64 -7.25 -10.55 -8.47
N SER A 65 -6.94 -10.56 -7.18
CA SER A 65 -5.92 -11.46 -6.61
C SER A 65 -6.30 -12.93 -6.78
N LYS A 66 -7.56 -13.29 -6.49
CA LYS A 66 -8.07 -14.65 -6.71
C LYS A 66 -8.09 -15.02 -8.19
N THR A 67 -8.43 -14.08 -9.07
CA THR A 67 -8.39 -14.28 -10.53
C THR A 67 -6.96 -14.56 -11.01
N LEU A 68 -5.97 -13.79 -10.54
CA LEU A 68 -4.55 -14.01 -10.85
C LEU A 68 -4.07 -15.38 -10.36
N SER A 69 -4.51 -15.81 -9.16
CA SER A 69 -4.17 -17.14 -8.64
C SER A 69 -4.64 -18.27 -9.56
N TYR A 70 -5.87 -18.19 -10.09
CA TYR A 70 -6.36 -19.17 -11.05
C TYR A 70 -5.69 -19.04 -12.41
N LEU A 71 -5.50 -17.82 -12.92
CA LEU A 71 -4.83 -17.61 -14.20
C LEU A 71 -3.43 -18.22 -14.23
N SER A 72 -2.69 -18.09 -13.12
CA SER A 72 -1.31 -18.61 -13.02
C SER A 72 -1.20 -20.14 -13.15
N THR A 73 -2.28 -20.89 -12.91
CA THR A 73 -2.29 -22.36 -13.01
C THR A 73 -2.75 -22.88 -14.37
N LEU A 74 -3.22 -22.01 -15.26
CA LEU A 74 -3.69 -22.37 -16.60
C LEU A 74 -2.56 -22.40 -17.63
N THR A 75 -2.82 -23.02 -18.78
CA THR A 75 -1.88 -23.02 -19.90
C THR A 75 -1.82 -21.63 -20.57
N ALA A 76 -0.70 -21.35 -21.25
CA ALA A 76 -0.53 -20.09 -22.00
C ALA A 76 -1.67 -19.85 -23.02
N LYS A 77 -2.17 -20.91 -23.66
CA LYS A 77 -3.28 -20.83 -24.62
C LYS A 77 -4.59 -20.42 -23.94
N GLU A 78 -4.86 -20.93 -22.74
CA GLU A 78 -6.06 -20.57 -21.97
C GLU A 78 -5.96 -19.14 -21.43
N GLN A 79 -4.79 -18.75 -20.92
CA GLN A 79 -4.51 -17.38 -20.49
C GLN A 79 -4.72 -16.39 -21.65
N GLU A 80 -4.25 -16.71 -22.86
CA GLU A 80 -4.44 -15.87 -24.04
C GLU A 80 -5.91 -15.70 -24.42
N HIS A 81 -6.72 -16.76 -24.32
CA HIS A 81 -8.16 -16.66 -24.55
C HIS A 81 -8.83 -15.72 -23.54
N ILE A 82 -8.48 -15.86 -22.25
CA ILE A 82 -9.06 -15.03 -21.19
C ILE A 82 -8.67 -13.56 -21.40
N TYR A 83 -7.40 -13.29 -21.74
CA TYR A 83 -6.95 -11.94 -22.09
C TYR A 83 -7.80 -11.32 -23.20
N LYS A 84 -8.04 -12.07 -24.29
CA LYS A 84 -8.88 -11.59 -25.41
C LYS A 84 -10.31 -11.29 -24.96
N THR A 85 -10.90 -12.13 -24.10
CA THR A 85 -12.24 -11.87 -23.55
C THR A 85 -12.28 -10.59 -22.71
N VAL A 86 -11.31 -10.39 -21.80
CA VAL A 86 -11.23 -9.18 -20.98
C VAL A 86 -11.03 -7.94 -21.84
N GLN A 87 -10.17 -8.03 -22.86
CA GLN A 87 -9.93 -6.97 -23.83
C GLN A 87 -11.22 -6.59 -24.59
N MET A 88 -12.00 -7.58 -25.04
CA MET A 88 -13.31 -7.33 -25.68
C MET A 88 -14.31 -6.63 -24.75
N LEU A 89 -14.35 -7.02 -23.47
CA LEU A 89 -15.23 -6.40 -22.48
C LEU A 89 -14.80 -4.96 -22.17
N SER A 90 -13.50 -4.69 -22.11
CA SER A 90 -12.94 -3.35 -21.87
C SER A 90 -13.26 -2.38 -23.00
N ASN A 91 -13.25 -2.84 -24.26
CA ASN A 91 -13.52 -2.02 -25.44
C ASN A 91 -15.01 -1.75 -25.71
N LYS A 92 -15.93 -2.33 -24.91
CA LYS A 92 -17.37 -2.10 -24.99
C LYS A 92 -17.89 -1.01 -24.04
N LYS A 93 -17.01 -0.46 -23.19
CA LYS A 93 -17.28 0.75 -22.40
C LYS A 93 -16.81 1.97 -23.17
#